data_AF-D6XA43-F1
#
_entry.id   AF-D6XA43-F1
#
_cell.length_a   1.000
_cell.length_b   1.000
_cell.length_c   1.000
_cell.angle_alpha   90.00
_cell.angle_beta   90.00
_cell.angle_gamma   90.00
#
_symmetry.space_group_name_H-M   'P 1'
#
loop_
_entity.id
_entity.type
_entity.pdbx_description
1 polymer ?
#
loop_
_entity_poly.entity_id
_entity_poly.type
_entity_poly.pdbx_seq_one_letter_code
_entity_poly.pdbx_strand_id
1 'polypeptide(L)' 'MALKNIPDPGFSDDDGTADPALEAALTAWSKDRGAEQPVLEALRGARLLVPIVAVLGEVEEDPETG' A
#
# COMPACT_ATOMS: atom_id res chain seq x y z
N MET A 1 -24.96 7.64 24.24
CA MET A 1 -24.24 7.16 23.04
C MET A 1 -22.79 6.96 23.43
N ALA A 2 -22.23 5.77 23.21
CA ALA A 2 -20.80 5.55 23.43
C ALA A 2 -20.00 6.37 22.42
N LEU A 3 -18.98 7.11 22.87
CA LEU A 3 -18.05 7.80 21.98
C LEU A 3 -17.37 6.74 21.10
N LYS A 4 -17.62 6.79 19.79
CA LYS A 4 -16.82 6.04 18.81
C LYS A 4 -15.48 6.77 18.71
N ASN A 5 -14.49 6.28 19.45
CA ASN A 5 -13.14 6.82 19.39
C ASN A 5 -12.41 6.12 18.23
N ILE A 6 -12.15 6.83 17.14
CA ILE A 6 -11.30 6.31 16.06
C ILE A 6 -9.85 6.41 16.59
N PRO A 7 -9.09 5.31 16.64
CA PRO A 7 -7.68 5.36 17.00
C PRO A 7 -6.92 6.27 16.04
N ASP A 8 -6.06 7.14 16.56
CA ASP A 8 -5.11 7.89 15.74
C ASP A 8 -4.16 6.90 15.06
N PRO A 9 -4.12 6.84 13.71
CA PRO A 9 -3.25 5.92 13.00
C PRO A 9 -1.75 6.27 13.12
N GLY A 10 -1.38 7.41 13.71
CA GLY A 10 0.01 7.90 13.82
C GLY A 10 0.54 8.50 12.52
N PHE A 11 -0.36 8.73 11.56
CA PHE A 11 -0.09 8.77 10.13
C PHE A 11 -1.20 9.50 9.36
N SER A 12 -1.96 10.35 10.06
CA SER A 12 -3.14 11.04 9.53
C SER A 12 -2.85 11.94 8.33
N ASP A 13 -1.63 12.42 8.21
CA ASP A 13 -1.21 13.38 7.19
C ASP A 13 -0.59 12.70 5.95
N ASP A 14 -0.56 11.37 5.89
CA ASP A 14 -0.08 10.65 4.72
C ASP A 14 -1.12 10.74 3.58
N ASP A 15 -0.72 11.40 2.50
CA ASP A 15 -1.53 11.60 1.29
C ASP A 15 -1.38 10.47 0.26
N GLY A 16 -0.56 9.46 0.57
CA GLY A 16 -0.27 8.31 -0.27
C GLY A 16 0.71 8.56 -1.41
N THR A 17 1.37 9.72 -1.44
CA THR A 17 2.43 10.01 -2.41
C THR A 17 3.63 9.09 -2.19
N ALA A 18 4.28 8.67 -3.29
CA ALA A 18 5.49 7.86 -3.22
C ALA A 18 6.65 8.65 -2.59
N ASP A 19 7.48 7.96 -1.79
CA ASP A 19 8.74 8.52 -1.32
C ASP A 19 9.68 8.80 -2.51
N PRO A 20 10.14 10.05 -2.72
CA PRO A 20 10.94 10.40 -3.90
C PRO A 20 12.27 9.64 -4.01
N ALA A 21 12.88 9.27 -2.88
CA ALA A 21 14.13 8.51 -2.89
C ALA A 21 13.88 7.05 -3.29
N LEU A 22 12.77 6.46 -2.81
CA LEU A 22 12.36 5.13 -3.23
C LEU A 22 11.97 5.09 -4.71
N GLU A 23 11.24 6.09 -5.21
CA GLU A 23 10.87 6.19 -6.64
C GLU A 23 12.11 6.26 -7.54
N ALA A 24 13.10 7.08 -7.16
CA ALA A 24 14.37 7.20 -7.88
C ALA A 24 15.16 5.88 -7.88
N ALA A 25 15.24 5.20 -6.73
CA ALA A 25 15.93 3.92 -6.60
C ALA A 25 15.26 2.82 -7.45
N LEU A 26 13.93 2.72 -7.42
CA LEU A 26 13.17 1.77 -8.24
C LEU A 26 13.31 2.08 -9.75
N THR A 27 13.38 3.35 -10.12
CA THR A 27 13.63 3.78 -11.50
C THR A 27 15.05 3.42 -11.98
N ALA A 28 16.05 3.50 -11.10
CA ALA A 28 17.40 3.03 -11.41
C ALA A 28 17.43 1.50 -11.55
N TRP A 29 16.82 0.79 -10.61
CA TRP A 29 16.74 -0.67 -10.62
C TRP A 29 15.98 -1.24 -11.81
N SER A 30 14.94 -0.55 -12.30
CA SER A 30 14.19 -0.98 -13.49
C SER A 30 15.04 -0.93 -14.77
N LYS A 31 16.06 -0.07 -14.80
CA LYS A 31 17.04 0.05 -15.89
C LYS A 31 18.25 -0.87 -15.70
N ASP A 32 18.65 -1.07 -14.45
CA ASP A 32 19.78 -1.92 -14.08
C ASP A 32 19.44 -2.75 -12.83
N ARG A 33 19.29 -4.06 -13.03
CA ARG A 33 18.98 -5.02 -11.95
C ARG A 33 20.09 -5.12 -10.90
N GLY A 34 21.30 -4.66 -11.19
CA GLY A 34 22.40 -4.55 -10.21
C GLY A 34 22.20 -3.44 -9.17
N ALA A 35 21.31 -2.48 -9.42
CA ALA A 35 21.02 -1.37 -8.51
C ALA A 35 20.02 -1.75 -7.39
N GLU A 36 20.13 -2.96 -6.83
CA GLU A 36 19.27 -3.45 -5.74
C GLU A 36 19.57 -2.75 -4.40
N GLN A 37 20.85 -2.52 -4.10
CA GLN A 37 21.29 -1.94 -2.82
C GLN A 37 20.63 -0.57 -2.50
N PRO A 38 20.58 0.40 -3.45
CA PRO A 38 19.84 1.65 -3.23
C PRO A 38 18.35 1.46 -2.91
N VAL A 39 17.70 0.43 -3.48
CA VAL A 39 16.29 0.13 -3.20
C VAL A 39 16.13 -0.34 -1.77
N LEU A 40 16.99 -1.26 -1.30
CA LEU A 40 16.94 -1.76 0.07
C LEU A 40 17.22 -0.67 1.11
N GLU A 41 18.11 0.27 0.80
CA GLU A 41 18.41 1.42 1.65
C GLU A 41 17.22 2.38 1.74
N ALA A 42 16.59 2.72 0.60
CA ALA A 42 15.42 3.61 0.57
C ALA A 42 14.20 2.97 1.24
N LEU A 43 13.97 1.67 1.03
CA LEU A 43 12.84 0.93 1.61
C LEU A 43 12.83 0.94 3.15
N ARG A 44 14.01 1.03 3.79
CA ARG A 44 14.09 1.05 5.26
C ARG A 44 13.41 2.29 5.86
N GLY A 45 13.45 3.42 5.17
CA GLY A 45 12.87 4.69 5.62
C GLY A 45 11.49 4.97 5.05
N ALA A 46 11.14 4.35 3.93
CA ALA A 46 9.86 4.54 3.27
C ALA A 46 8.71 3.85 4.02
N ARG A 47 7.55 4.49 4.03
CA ARG A 47 6.30 3.87 4.45
C ARG A 47 5.67 3.12 3.28
N LEU A 48 5.22 1.89 3.52
CA LEU A 48 4.55 1.08 2.50
C LEU A 48 3.05 1.07 2.74
N LEU A 49 2.29 1.54 1.75
CA LEU A 49 0.86 1.33 1.68
C LEU A 49 0.58 -0.06 1.13
N VAL A 50 0.01 -0.93 1.96
CA VAL A 50 -0.36 -2.30 1.58
C VAL A 50 -1.86 -2.34 1.29
N PRO A 51 -2.30 -2.27 0.02
CA PRO A 51 -3.71 -2.31 -0.30
C PRO A 51 -4.30 -3.69 -0.02
N ILE A 52 -5.46 -3.71 0.65
CA ILE A 52 -6.27 -4.92 0.77
C ILE A 52 -7.21 -4.97 -0.43
N VAL A 53 -7.02 -5.96 -1.29
CA VAL A 53 -7.88 -6.20 -2.46
C VAL A 53 -8.80 -7.36 -2.12
N ALA A 54 -10.11 -7.10 -2.13
CA ALA A 54 -11.10 -8.17 -2.01
C ALA A 54 -11.21 -8.89 -3.36
N VAL A 55 -11.03 -10.22 -3.33
CA VAL A 55 -11.30 -11.09 -4.46
C VAL A 55 -12.61 -11.83 -4.16
N LEU A 56 -13.57 -11.73 -5.08
CA LEU A 56 -14.84 -12.44 -4.95
C LEU A 56 -14.58 -13.95 -5.07
N GLY A 57 -14.98 -14.71 -4.05
CA GLY A 57 -14.84 -16.16 -4.04
C GLY A 57 -15.96 -16.82 -4.84
N GLU A 58 -17.16 -16.82 -4.25
CA GLU A 58 -18.37 -17.37 -4.86
C GLU A 58 -19.50 -16.35 -4.74
N VAL A 59 -20.44 -16.38 -5.68
CA VAL A 59 -21.66 -15.57 -5.66
C VAL A 59 -22.80 -16.51 -5.35
N GLU A 60 -23.57 -16.19 -4.32
CA GLU A 60 -24.85 -16.85 -4.06
C GLU A 60 -25.92 -16.15 -4.89
N GLU A 61 -26.59 -16.89 -5.78
CA GLU A 61 -27.77 -16.41 -6.50
C GLU A 61 -29.02 -16.82 -5.73
N ASP A 62 -29.89 -15.84 -5.42
CA ASP A 62 -31.18 -16.12 -4.77
C ASP A 62 -32.14 -16.77 -5.78
N PRO A 63 -32.63 -18.00 -5.51
CA PRO A 63 -33.52 -18.72 -6.42
C PRO A 63 -34.87 -18.03 -6.67
N GLU A 64 -35.29 -17.08 -5.83
CA GLU A 64 -36.55 -16.33 -6.02
C GLU A 64 -36.40 -15.09 -6.91
N THR A 65 -35.17 -14.60 -7.11
CA THR A 65 -34.90 -13.38 -7.90
C THR A 65 -33.92 -13.57 -9.06
N GLY A 66 -33.50 -14.80 -9.34
CA GLY A 66 -32.64 -15.16 -10.48
C GLY A 66 -33.21 -14.75 -11.83
#